data_AF-A0A930TYP5-F1
#
_entry.id   AF-A0A930TYP5-F1
#
_cell.length_a   1.000
_cell.length_b   1.000
_cell.length_c   1.000
_cell.angle_alpha   90.00
_cell.angle_beta   90.00
_cell.angle_gamma   90.00
#
_symmetry.space_group_name_H-M   'P 1'
#
loop_
_entity.id
_entity.type
_entity.pdbx_description
1 polymer ?
#
loop_
_entity_poly.entity_id
_entity_poly.type
_entity_poly.pdbx_seq_one_letter_code
_entity_poly.pdbx_strand_id
1 'polypeptide(L)'
;MADPQHLAQLQAGSSVWNQWRQDHPRIPIDLSHASLRRQDLSGIDLSEANLAHADLRGATLRQANLRHANLCYINGRDAQVQQTSLEGAIAWESDFRGASLRGSSLVNADFRDTNFGEADLINTDASHAYLSGVNLEGAYAIGTLFRGTNLRWANLREANLKQANLTDAYLRWGNCYGTNFYQSILAHADVSEGNFAEANLTHSNLQGIQALGTNFQRAKFTAACIEHWRINSDTRFDQGVCDYIFLQEGDRFPQRGQLSGLAFESLMQRTLATVKLSFSYGLNWYAFAQAIRRTDTQNPEAQISIQDISHTIHQGVSVLIRTAPQANHDKIYHDFMISYERALNLSRAVQARRRSPNADRPDQLLDHVLTISKHLSHSHIQHGRPRRSPPDLP
;
A
#
# COMPACT_ATOMS: atom_id res chain seq x y z
N MET A 1 -25.18 4.84 32.81
CA MET A 1 -25.74 3.65 33.49
C MET A 1 -27.03 3.36 32.76
N ALA A 2 -27.22 2.12 32.32
CA ALA A 2 -28.30 1.72 31.42
C ALA A 2 -29.68 2.11 31.96
N ASP A 3 -30.59 2.44 31.04
CA ASP A 3 -31.98 2.69 31.37
C ASP A 3 -32.65 1.38 31.84
N PRO A 4 -33.25 1.34 33.05
CA PRO A 4 -33.91 0.15 33.57
C PRO A 4 -35.07 -0.36 32.70
N GLN A 5 -35.79 0.54 32.03
CA GLN A 5 -36.89 0.17 31.14
C GLN A 5 -36.34 -0.50 29.87
N HIS A 6 -35.27 0.04 29.29
CA HIS A 6 -34.61 -0.61 28.14
C HIS A 6 -34.09 -2.00 28.52
N LEU A 7 -33.47 -2.15 29.70
CA LEU A 7 -33.02 -3.46 30.17
C LEU A 7 -34.19 -4.44 30.35
N ALA A 8 -35.32 -4.00 30.89
CA ALA A 8 -36.49 -4.85 31.07
C ALA A 8 -37.06 -5.32 29.70
N GLN A 9 -37.12 -4.43 28.71
CA GLN A 9 -37.54 -4.80 27.34
C GLN A 9 -36.55 -5.78 26.71
N LEU A 10 -35.24 -5.58 26.91
CA LEU A 10 -34.20 -6.47 26.40
C LEU A 10 -34.30 -7.87 27.02
N GLN A 11 -34.53 -7.94 28.33
CA GLN A 11 -34.68 -9.19 29.09
C GLN A 11 -35.93 -9.98 28.72
N ALA A 12 -36.94 -9.33 28.13
CA ALA A 12 -38.12 -10.01 27.58
C ALA A 12 -37.82 -10.77 26.26
N GLY A 13 -36.62 -10.60 25.68
CA GLY A 13 -36.11 -11.33 24.52
C GLY A 13 -36.12 -10.52 23.23
N SER A 14 -35.29 -10.92 22.25
CA SER A 14 -35.07 -10.17 21.00
C SER A 14 -36.35 -9.88 20.22
N SER A 15 -37.34 -10.78 20.22
CA SER A 15 -38.62 -10.54 19.52
C SER A 15 -39.43 -9.39 20.14
N VAL A 16 -39.49 -9.35 21.48
CA VAL A 16 -40.20 -8.29 22.21
C VAL A 16 -39.47 -6.97 22.04
N TRP A 17 -38.14 -6.99 22.18
CA TRP A 17 -37.28 -5.83 21.93
C TRP A 17 -37.47 -5.27 20.53
N ASN A 18 -37.41 -6.12 19.50
CA ASN A 18 -37.52 -5.70 18.11
C ASN A 18 -38.90 -5.10 17.81
N GLN A 19 -39.97 -5.67 18.35
CA GLN A 19 -41.32 -5.08 18.23
C GLN A 19 -41.39 -3.72 18.92
N TRP A 20 -40.87 -3.62 20.14
CA TRP A 20 -40.83 -2.36 20.88
C TRP A 20 -40.01 -1.29 20.15
N ARG A 21 -38.87 -1.64 19.54
CA ARG A 21 -38.09 -0.72 18.69
C ARG A 21 -38.88 -0.21 17.49
N GLN A 22 -39.67 -1.07 16.84
CA GLN A 22 -40.53 -0.67 15.72
C GLN A 22 -41.63 0.30 16.14
N ASP A 23 -42.22 0.07 17.32
CA ASP A 23 -43.28 0.93 17.86
C ASP A 23 -42.72 2.27 18.40
N HIS A 24 -41.42 2.29 18.74
CA HIS A 24 -40.74 3.43 19.37
C HIS A 24 -39.45 3.86 18.63
N PRO A 25 -39.51 4.20 17.33
CA PRO A 25 -38.29 4.41 16.51
C PRO A 25 -37.48 5.65 16.91
N ARG A 26 -38.09 6.60 17.63
CA ARG A 26 -37.46 7.87 18.03
C ARG A 26 -36.88 7.86 19.44
N ILE A 27 -37.06 6.78 20.20
CA ILE A 27 -36.53 6.69 21.56
C ILE A 27 -35.03 6.37 21.47
N PRO A 28 -34.14 7.22 21.99
CA PRO A 28 -32.72 6.93 22.09
C PRO A 28 -32.49 5.76 23.05
N ILE A 29 -31.73 4.76 22.62
CA ILE A 29 -31.49 3.56 23.41
C ILE A 29 -30.24 3.71 24.26
N ASP A 30 -30.37 3.59 25.58
CA ASP A 30 -29.25 3.56 26.53
C ASP A 30 -29.16 2.22 27.26
N LEU A 31 -28.13 1.45 26.92
CA LEU A 31 -27.69 0.21 27.54
C LEU A 31 -26.24 0.35 28.09
N SER A 32 -25.78 1.57 28.34
CA SER A 32 -24.42 1.83 28.83
C SER A 32 -24.16 1.16 30.18
N HIS A 33 -22.98 0.56 30.36
CA HIS A 33 -22.63 -0.22 31.56
C HIS A 33 -23.53 -1.43 31.84
N ALA A 34 -24.39 -1.85 30.91
CA ALA A 34 -25.22 -3.04 31.11
C ALA A 34 -24.37 -4.31 31.20
N SER A 35 -24.75 -5.23 32.08
CA SER A 35 -24.21 -6.59 32.09
C SER A 35 -25.05 -7.47 31.18
N LEU A 36 -24.53 -7.77 29.99
CA LEU A 36 -25.15 -8.59 28.96
C LEU A 36 -24.40 -9.92 28.74
N ARG A 37 -23.60 -10.32 29.73
CA ARG A 37 -22.77 -11.53 29.69
C ARG A 37 -23.62 -12.76 29.36
N ARG A 38 -23.17 -13.53 28.36
CA ARG A 38 -23.79 -14.80 27.94
C ARG A 38 -25.29 -14.70 27.60
N GLN A 39 -25.81 -13.50 27.35
CA GLN A 39 -27.18 -13.31 26.89
C GLN A 39 -27.30 -13.78 25.44
N ASP A 40 -28.45 -14.34 25.08
CA ASP A 40 -28.81 -14.56 23.69
C ASP A 40 -29.52 -13.32 23.15
N LEU A 41 -28.82 -12.61 22.28
CA LEU A 41 -29.24 -11.39 21.59
C LEU A 41 -29.22 -11.65 20.08
N SER A 42 -29.44 -12.89 19.65
CA SER A 42 -29.48 -13.23 18.22
C SER A 42 -30.60 -12.47 17.51
N GLY A 43 -30.29 -11.92 16.33
CA GLY A 43 -31.23 -11.17 15.49
C GLY A 43 -31.76 -9.87 16.11
N ILE A 44 -31.18 -9.38 17.20
CA ILE A 44 -31.66 -8.19 17.89
C ILE A 44 -31.36 -6.90 17.09
N ASP A 45 -32.26 -5.92 17.14
CA ASP A 45 -32.06 -4.59 16.59
C ASP A 45 -31.56 -3.59 17.63
N LEU A 46 -30.24 -3.50 17.77
CA LEU A 46 -29.53 -2.53 18.60
C LEU A 46 -28.94 -1.38 17.78
N SER A 47 -29.52 -1.08 16.61
CA SER A 47 -29.09 0.06 15.80
C SER A 47 -29.18 1.36 16.59
N GLU A 48 -28.15 2.20 16.46
CA GLU A 48 -27.99 3.50 17.13
C GLU A 48 -27.98 3.44 18.67
N ALA A 49 -27.94 2.24 19.26
CA ALA A 49 -27.94 2.10 20.71
C ALA A 49 -26.61 2.50 21.35
N ASN A 50 -26.70 3.09 22.53
CA ASN A 50 -25.54 3.34 23.38
C ASN A 50 -25.27 2.12 24.27
N LEU A 51 -24.22 1.36 23.96
CA LEU A 51 -23.71 0.23 24.75
C LEU A 51 -22.35 0.54 25.39
N ALA A 52 -21.95 1.81 25.47
CA ALA A 52 -20.64 2.17 26.01
C ALA A 52 -20.42 1.55 27.41
N HIS A 53 -19.23 0.97 27.63
CA HIS A 53 -18.87 0.25 28.86
C HIS A 53 -19.69 -1.00 29.19
N ALA A 54 -20.53 -1.51 28.30
CA ALA A 54 -21.28 -2.74 28.52
C ALA A 54 -20.36 -3.98 28.58
N ASP A 55 -20.80 -4.99 29.33
CA ASP A 55 -20.14 -6.27 29.44
C ASP A 55 -20.86 -7.33 28.60
N LEU A 56 -20.30 -7.64 27.44
CA LEU A 56 -20.81 -8.56 26.43
C LEU A 56 -20.06 -9.90 26.42
N ARG A 57 -19.31 -10.23 27.48
CA ARG A 57 -18.51 -11.46 27.54
C ARG A 57 -19.34 -12.70 27.24
N GLY A 58 -18.98 -13.41 26.18
CA GLY A 58 -19.66 -14.62 25.71
C GLY A 58 -21.12 -14.41 25.27
N ALA A 59 -21.58 -13.18 25.06
CA ALA A 59 -22.92 -12.90 24.54
C ALA A 59 -23.07 -13.40 23.09
N THR A 60 -24.29 -13.75 22.70
CA THR A 60 -24.60 -14.15 21.32
C THR A 60 -25.31 -13.02 20.59
N LEU A 61 -24.64 -12.42 19.61
CA LEU A 61 -25.09 -11.31 18.77
C LEU A 61 -25.22 -11.73 17.30
N ARG A 62 -25.39 -13.04 17.05
CA ARG A 62 -25.52 -13.60 15.70
C ARG A 62 -26.63 -12.90 14.94
N GLN A 63 -26.34 -12.40 13.74
CA GLN A 63 -27.32 -11.71 12.88
C GLN A 63 -27.95 -10.46 13.52
N ALA A 64 -27.37 -9.91 14.59
CA ALA A 64 -27.85 -8.67 15.19
C ALA A 64 -27.56 -7.46 14.28
N ASN A 65 -28.35 -6.41 14.47
CA ASN A 65 -28.14 -5.10 13.87
C ASN A 65 -27.54 -4.16 14.93
N LEU A 66 -26.28 -3.77 14.76
CA LEU A 66 -25.53 -2.82 15.58
C LEU A 66 -25.05 -1.61 14.75
N ARG A 67 -25.74 -1.32 13.63
CA ARG A 67 -25.41 -0.16 12.79
C ARG A 67 -25.42 1.11 13.61
N HIS A 68 -24.38 1.92 13.48
CA HIS A 68 -24.22 3.20 14.19
C HIS A 68 -24.29 3.09 15.73
N ALA A 69 -24.17 1.90 16.31
CA ALA A 69 -24.17 1.73 17.76
C ALA A 69 -22.89 2.30 18.37
N ASN A 70 -23.00 2.84 19.57
CA ASN A 70 -21.84 3.21 20.39
C ASN A 70 -21.45 2.02 21.26
N LEU A 71 -20.35 1.38 20.90
CA LEU A 71 -19.74 0.22 21.56
C LEU A 71 -18.43 0.60 22.26
N CYS A 72 -18.16 1.87 22.56
CA CYS A 72 -16.87 2.27 23.14
C CYS A 72 -16.62 1.57 24.49
N TYR A 73 -15.38 1.14 24.72
CA TYR A 73 -14.93 0.54 25.98
C TYR A 73 -15.68 -0.73 26.41
N ILE A 74 -16.31 -1.45 25.49
CA ILE A 74 -17.01 -2.68 25.86
C ILE A 74 -16.04 -3.81 26.17
N ASN A 75 -16.51 -4.76 26.99
CA ASN A 75 -15.87 -6.06 27.13
C ASN A 75 -16.64 -7.10 26.32
N GLY A 76 -16.24 -7.31 25.07
CA GLY A 76 -16.81 -8.27 24.12
C GLY A 76 -16.03 -9.58 23.98
N ARG A 77 -15.20 -9.95 24.97
CA ARG A 77 -14.39 -11.19 24.87
C ARG A 77 -15.27 -12.41 24.65
N ASP A 78 -14.83 -13.30 23.77
CA ASP A 78 -15.50 -14.56 23.40
C ASP A 78 -16.94 -14.38 22.85
N ALA A 79 -17.36 -13.15 22.55
CA ALA A 79 -18.69 -12.87 22.02
C ALA A 79 -18.88 -13.49 20.63
N GLN A 80 -20.10 -13.94 20.36
CA GLN A 80 -20.50 -14.56 19.10
C GLN A 80 -21.19 -13.49 18.24
N VAL A 81 -20.40 -12.75 17.46
CA VAL A 81 -20.82 -11.57 16.69
C VAL A 81 -20.84 -11.89 15.19
N GLN A 82 -21.27 -13.10 14.81
CA GLN A 82 -21.24 -13.55 13.42
C GLN A 82 -22.41 -13.01 12.61
N GLN A 83 -22.16 -12.68 11.34
CA GLN A 83 -23.15 -12.14 10.41
C GLN A 83 -23.87 -10.89 10.95
N THR A 84 -23.21 -10.14 11.83
CA THR A 84 -23.74 -8.96 12.49
C THR A 84 -23.45 -7.72 11.63
N SER A 85 -24.39 -6.79 11.59
CA SER A 85 -24.16 -5.49 10.94
C SER A 85 -23.61 -4.49 11.95
N LEU A 86 -22.34 -4.12 11.82
CA LEU A 86 -21.63 -3.10 12.63
C LEU A 86 -21.30 -1.87 11.77
N GLU A 87 -21.98 -1.68 10.64
CA GLU A 87 -21.72 -0.58 9.71
C GLU A 87 -21.82 0.78 10.43
N GLY A 88 -20.76 1.57 10.34
CA GLY A 88 -20.68 2.89 10.98
C GLY A 88 -20.74 2.87 12.52
N ALA A 89 -20.59 1.71 13.17
CA ALA A 89 -20.50 1.62 14.63
C ALA A 89 -19.21 2.28 15.15
N ILE A 90 -19.23 2.71 16.41
CA ILE A 90 -18.09 3.36 17.07
C ILE A 90 -17.71 2.50 18.27
N ALA A 91 -16.52 1.90 18.25
CA ALA A 91 -16.10 0.86 19.19
C ALA A 91 -14.65 1.04 19.67
N TRP A 92 -14.09 2.25 19.60
CA TRP A 92 -12.70 2.48 20.02
C TRP A 92 -12.45 2.07 21.48
N GLU A 93 -11.22 1.64 21.75
CA GLU A 93 -10.76 1.12 23.06
C GLU A 93 -11.58 -0.06 23.62
N SER A 94 -12.22 -0.84 22.75
CA SER A 94 -12.98 -2.05 23.15
C SER A 94 -12.12 -3.31 23.17
N ASP A 95 -12.63 -4.36 23.82
CA ASP A 95 -11.95 -5.66 23.93
C ASP A 95 -12.79 -6.78 23.34
N PHE A 96 -12.43 -7.25 22.14
CA PHE A 96 -13.04 -8.34 21.39
C PHE A 96 -12.12 -9.56 21.28
N ARG A 97 -11.18 -9.75 22.23
CA ARG A 97 -10.30 -10.93 22.20
C ARG A 97 -11.09 -12.23 22.17
N GLY A 98 -10.69 -13.14 21.29
CA GLY A 98 -11.35 -14.43 21.08
C GLY A 98 -12.80 -14.35 20.55
N ALA A 99 -13.33 -13.17 20.25
CA ALA A 99 -14.66 -13.02 19.67
C ALA A 99 -14.68 -13.57 18.23
N SER A 100 -15.86 -14.02 17.78
CA SER A 100 -16.05 -14.46 16.40
C SER A 100 -16.97 -13.48 15.68
N LEU A 101 -16.38 -12.75 14.72
CA LEU A 101 -17.01 -11.75 13.86
C LEU A 101 -17.23 -12.28 12.43
N ARG A 102 -17.21 -13.60 12.26
CA ARG A 102 -17.26 -14.26 10.95
C ARG A 102 -18.42 -13.75 10.10
N GLY A 103 -18.10 -13.28 8.89
CA GLY A 103 -19.10 -12.80 7.92
C GLY A 103 -19.84 -11.51 8.32
N SER A 104 -19.37 -10.80 9.34
CA SER A 104 -19.96 -9.53 9.79
C SER A 104 -19.51 -8.36 8.91
N SER A 105 -20.26 -7.25 8.96
CA SER A 105 -19.91 -6.02 8.26
C SER A 105 -19.46 -4.95 9.25
N LEU A 106 -18.23 -4.49 9.13
CA LEU A 106 -17.59 -3.39 9.86
C LEU A 106 -17.41 -2.16 8.95
N VAL A 107 -18.13 -2.09 7.83
CA VAL A 107 -17.93 -1.06 6.81
C VAL A 107 -18.10 0.34 7.42
N ASN A 108 -17.13 1.23 7.17
CA ASN A 108 -17.08 2.60 7.71
C ASN A 108 -17.09 2.68 9.26
N ALA A 109 -16.88 1.58 9.98
CA ALA A 109 -16.90 1.58 11.44
C ALA A 109 -15.57 2.09 12.03
N ASP A 110 -15.63 2.61 13.24
CA ASP A 110 -14.47 3.13 13.98
C ASP A 110 -14.09 2.17 15.12
N PHE A 111 -13.03 1.41 14.91
CA PHE A 111 -12.47 0.45 15.87
C PHE A 111 -11.01 0.79 16.21
N ARG A 112 -10.67 2.08 16.21
CA ARG A 112 -9.33 2.53 16.62
C ARG A 112 -8.97 2.02 18.01
N ASP A 113 -7.73 1.59 18.16
CA ASP A 113 -7.18 1.09 19.43
C ASP A 113 -7.98 -0.08 20.07
N THR A 114 -8.79 -0.79 19.26
CA THR A 114 -9.55 -1.97 19.71
C THR A 114 -8.66 -3.20 19.76
N ASN A 115 -8.93 -4.10 20.71
CA ASN A 115 -8.25 -5.39 20.81
C ASN A 115 -9.07 -6.53 20.20
N PHE A 116 -8.64 -7.04 19.05
CA PHE A 116 -9.13 -8.24 18.35
C PHE A 116 -8.13 -9.42 18.43
N GLY A 117 -7.25 -9.46 19.43
CA GLY A 117 -6.29 -10.54 19.59
C GLY A 117 -6.98 -11.91 19.57
N GLU A 118 -6.46 -12.83 18.75
CA GLU A 118 -7.01 -14.19 18.55
C GLU A 118 -8.47 -14.25 18.05
N ALA A 119 -9.05 -13.12 17.60
CA ALA A 119 -10.42 -13.09 17.10
C ALA A 119 -10.58 -13.80 15.74
N ASP A 120 -11.77 -14.33 15.48
CA ASP A 120 -12.16 -14.91 14.19
C ASP A 120 -12.87 -13.85 13.33
N LEU A 121 -12.18 -13.35 12.31
CA LEU A 121 -12.62 -12.33 11.36
C LEU A 121 -12.83 -12.92 9.95
N ILE A 122 -12.99 -14.24 9.83
CA ILE A 122 -13.06 -14.89 8.52
C ILE A 122 -14.24 -14.33 7.71
N ASN A 123 -13.97 -13.91 6.48
CA ASN A 123 -14.93 -13.31 5.55
C ASN A 123 -15.67 -12.08 6.10
N THR A 124 -15.13 -11.41 7.11
CA THR A 124 -15.66 -10.12 7.59
C THR A 124 -15.37 -9.02 6.56
N ASP A 125 -16.30 -8.08 6.40
CA ASP A 125 -16.08 -6.89 5.56
C ASP A 125 -15.69 -5.69 6.43
N ALA A 126 -14.41 -5.32 6.44
CA ALA A 126 -13.87 -4.16 7.12
C ALA A 126 -13.48 -3.03 6.16
N SER A 127 -14.07 -3.01 4.95
CA SER A 127 -13.78 -2.00 3.95
C SER A 127 -14.05 -0.60 4.49
N HIS A 128 -13.09 0.31 4.27
CA HIS A 128 -13.14 1.70 4.72
C HIS A 128 -13.26 1.92 6.24
N ALA A 129 -13.06 0.88 7.06
CA ALA A 129 -13.06 1.01 8.51
C ALA A 129 -11.82 1.79 9.01
N TYR A 130 -11.97 2.41 10.18
CA TYR A 130 -10.88 3.06 10.91
C TYR A 130 -10.34 2.10 11.96
N LEU A 131 -9.21 1.46 11.65
CA LEU A 131 -8.55 0.43 12.48
C LEU A 131 -7.15 0.86 12.92
N SER A 132 -6.87 2.16 13.04
CA SER A 132 -5.53 2.60 13.46
C SER A 132 -5.26 2.17 14.90
N GLY A 133 -4.06 1.64 15.17
CA GLY A 133 -3.68 1.15 16.50
C GLY A 133 -4.36 -0.16 16.91
N VAL A 134 -5.16 -0.78 16.04
CA VAL A 134 -5.86 -2.03 16.35
C VAL A 134 -4.88 -3.16 16.69
N ASN A 135 -5.23 -4.00 17.66
CA ASN A 135 -4.51 -5.24 17.93
C ASN A 135 -5.21 -6.43 17.27
N LEU A 136 -4.60 -7.02 16.26
CA LEU A 136 -5.02 -8.21 15.52
C LEU A 136 -4.02 -9.38 15.70
N GLU A 137 -3.19 -9.34 16.73
CA GLU A 137 -2.20 -10.40 17.00
C GLU A 137 -2.87 -11.78 17.07
N GLY A 138 -2.36 -12.72 16.28
CA GLY A 138 -2.89 -14.09 16.18
C GLY A 138 -4.32 -14.21 15.61
N ALA A 139 -4.92 -13.13 15.10
CA ALA A 139 -6.29 -13.16 14.59
C ALA A 139 -6.42 -14.00 13.29
N TYR A 140 -7.60 -14.59 13.10
CA TYR A 140 -7.96 -15.36 11.92
C TYR A 140 -8.76 -14.49 10.94
N ALA A 141 -8.08 -13.84 10.00
CA ALA A 141 -8.66 -12.90 9.04
C ALA A 141 -8.60 -13.43 7.59
N ILE A 142 -8.94 -14.71 7.41
CA ILE A 142 -8.92 -15.36 6.10
C ILE A 142 -10.07 -14.80 5.25
N GLY A 143 -9.76 -14.34 4.03
CA GLY A 143 -10.76 -13.80 3.11
C GLY A 143 -11.40 -12.48 3.56
N THR A 144 -10.89 -11.85 4.62
CA THR A 144 -11.40 -10.57 5.13
C THR A 144 -11.17 -9.45 4.12
N LEU A 145 -12.13 -8.54 3.99
CA LEU A 145 -12.04 -7.38 3.11
C LEU A 145 -11.56 -6.17 3.92
N PHE A 146 -10.33 -5.72 3.68
CA PHE A 146 -9.72 -4.52 4.27
C PHE A 146 -9.50 -3.42 3.21
N ARG A 147 -10.38 -3.33 2.21
CA ARG A 147 -10.20 -2.38 1.11
C ARG A 147 -10.30 -0.94 1.63
N GLY A 148 -9.27 -0.12 1.36
CA GLY A 148 -9.23 1.28 1.80
C GLY A 148 -9.25 1.46 3.32
N THR A 149 -8.96 0.41 4.10
CA THR A 149 -9.00 0.45 5.56
C THR A 149 -7.78 1.18 6.12
N ASN A 150 -7.97 1.97 7.18
CA ASN A 150 -6.87 2.59 7.91
C ASN A 150 -6.34 1.64 8.98
N LEU A 151 -5.22 0.98 8.72
CA LEU A 151 -4.51 0.03 9.60
C LEU A 151 -3.17 0.61 10.10
N ARG A 152 -3.00 1.94 10.11
CA ARG A 152 -1.76 2.57 10.61
C ARG A 152 -1.52 2.15 12.06
N TRP A 153 -0.27 1.85 12.42
CA TRP A 153 0.10 1.40 13.77
C TRP A 153 -0.54 0.08 14.22
N ALA A 154 -1.23 -0.66 13.34
CA ALA A 154 -1.87 -1.91 13.72
C ALA A 154 -0.84 -2.98 14.10
N ASN A 155 -1.17 -3.79 15.10
CA ASN A 155 -0.43 -5.00 15.44
C ASN A 155 -1.07 -6.21 14.75
N LEU A 156 -0.43 -6.75 13.72
CA LEU A 156 -0.89 -7.89 12.91
C LEU A 156 0.01 -9.12 13.10
N ARG A 157 0.85 -9.12 14.15
CA ARG A 157 1.82 -10.20 14.43
C ARG A 157 1.15 -11.56 14.38
N GLU A 158 1.74 -12.46 13.61
CA GLU A 158 1.31 -13.87 13.50
C GLU A 158 -0.16 -14.07 13.08
N ALA A 159 -0.83 -13.01 12.61
CA ALA A 159 -2.19 -13.08 12.13
C ALA A 159 -2.28 -13.85 10.80
N ASN A 160 -3.42 -14.48 10.55
CA ASN A 160 -3.68 -15.22 9.32
C ASN A 160 -4.58 -14.44 8.37
N LEU A 161 -3.98 -13.71 7.43
CA LEU A 161 -4.63 -12.89 6.41
C LEU A 161 -4.63 -13.57 5.03
N LYS A 162 -4.62 -14.92 5.01
CA LYS A 162 -4.69 -15.67 3.75
C LYS A 162 -5.89 -15.21 2.93
N GLN A 163 -5.68 -14.94 1.63
CA GLN A 163 -6.72 -14.51 0.69
C GLN A 163 -7.46 -13.20 1.09
N ALA A 164 -6.94 -12.44 2.04
CA ALA A 164 -7.51 -11.15 2.41
C ALA A 164 -7.33 -10.12 1.28
N ASN A 165 -8.23 -9.15 1.20
CA ASN A 165 -8.16 -8.04 0.24
C ASN A 165 -7.85 -6.74 0.96
N LEU A 166 -6.59 -6.30 0.89
CA LEU A 166 -6.06 -5.05 1.43
C LEU A 166 -5.80 -4.00 0.32
N THR A 167 -6.52 -4.06 -0.80
CA THR A 167 -6.38 -3.06 -1.87
C THR A 167 -6.59 -1.64 -1.29
N ASP A 168 -5.70 -0.70 -1.62
CA ASP A 168 -5.72 0.69 -1.12
C ASP A 168 -5.63 0.84 0.41
N ALA A 169 -5.24 -0.19 1.17
CA ALA A 169 -5.15 -0.11 2.62
C ALA A 169 -3.93 0.70 3.10
N TYR A 170 -4.05 1.31 4.28
CA TYR A 170 -2.97 2.10 4.91
C TYR A 170 -2.38 1.34 6.10
N LEU A 171 -1.22 0.70 5.94
CA LEU A 171 -0.52 -0.08 6.96
C LEU A 171 0.77 0.58 7.49
N ARG A 172 0.97 1.88 7.23
CA ARG A 172 2.17 2.60 7.67
C ARG A 172 2.42 2.42 9.17
N TRP A 173 3.68 2.11 9.54
CA TRP A 173 4.10 1.80 10.92
C TRP A 173 3.43 0.56 11.55
N GLY A 174 2.74 -0.26 10.77
CA GLY A 174 2.13 -1.50 11.23
C GLY A 174 3.16 -2.60 11.52
N ASN A 175 2.82 -3.48 12.46
CA ASN A 175 3.64 -4.63 12.82
C ASN A 175 3.04 -5.92 12.23
N CYS A 176 3.53 -6.34 11.07
CA CYS A 176 3.11 -7.54 10.34
C CYS A 176 4.14 -8.68 10.44
N TYR A 177 4.87 -8.76 11.56
CA TYR A 177 5.86 -9.82 11.76
C TYR A 177 5.20 -11.20 11.74
N GLY A 178 5.71 -12.10 10.90
CA GLY A 178 5.19 -13.47 10.79
C GLY A 178 3.77 -13.59 10.24
N THR A 179 3.15 -12.49 9.78
CA THR A 179 1.78 -12.49 9.27
C THR A 179 1.68 -13.32 7.99
N ASN A 180 0.61 -14.11 7.87
CA ASN A 180 0.37 -14.92 6.68
C ASN A 180 -0.50 -14.18 5.66
N PHE A 181 0.13 -13.67 4.60
CA PHE A 181 -0.50 -13.00 3.45
C PHE A 181 -0.59 -13.90 2.21
N TYR A 182 -0.64 -15.23 2.41
CA TYR A 182 -0.70 -16.17 1.28
C TYR A 182 -1.91 -15.86 0.39
N GLN A 183 -1.69 -15.65 -0.91
CA GLN A 183 -2.74 -15.31 -1.89
C GLN A 183 -3.58 -14.05 -1.56
N SER A 184 -3.09 -13.14 -0.72
CA SER A 184 -3.80 -11.89 -0.46
C SER A 184 -3.57 -10.87 -1.58
N ILE A 185 -4.40 -9.84 -1.61
CA ILE A 185 -4.28 -8.69 -2.53
C ILE A 185 -3.92 -7.48 -1.68
N LEU A 186 -2.76 -6.85 -1.91
CA LEU A 186 -2.35 -5.60 -1.27
C LEU A 186 -2.11 -4.50 -2.31
N ALA A 187 -2.76 -4.60 -3.48
CA ALA A 187 -2.54 -3.66 -4.57
C ALA A 187 -2.74 -2.21 -4.09
N HIS A 188 -1.76 -1.34 -4.38
CA HIS A 188 -1.75 0.09 -4.02
C HIS A 188 -1.72 0.39 -2.51
N ALA A 189 -1.51 -0.60 -1.65
CA ALA A 189 -1.40 -0.38 -0.21
C ALA A 189 -0.14 0.44 0.16
N ASP A 190 -0.25 1.25 1.23
CA ASP A 190 0.91 1.91 1.86
C ASP A 190 1.37 1.09 3.07
N VAL A 191 2.47 0.34 2.91
CA VAL A 191 3.11 -0.47 3.94
C VAL A 191 4.38 0.18 4.50
N SER A 192 4.64 1.44 4.16
CA SER A 192 5.88 2.16 4.49
C SER A 192 6.18 2.14 6.00
N GLU A 193 7.45 2.10 6.39
CA GLU A 193 7.90 2.03 7.79
C GLU A 193 7.30 0.85 8.58
N GLY A 194 6.70 -0.12 7.89
CA GLY A 194 6.08 -1.30 8.49
C GLY A 194 7.09 -2.41 8.72
N ASN A 195 6.76 -3.29 9.67
CA ASN A 195 7.54 -4.50 9.94
C ASN A 195 6.87 -5.72 9.31
N PHE A 196 7.35 -6.18 8.15
CA PHE A 196 6.90 -7.39 7.45
C PHE A 196 7.91 -8.53 7.57
N ALA A 197 8.80 -8.50 8.57
CA ALA A 197 9.78 -9.56 8.73
C ALA A 197 9.10 -10.91 8.97
N GLU A 198 9.60 -11.96 8.31
CA GLU A 198 9.06 -13.32 8.34
C GLU A 198 7.62 -13.45 7.80
N ALA A 199 7.05 -12.40 7.19
CA ALA A 199 5.73 -12.46 6.59
C ALA A 199 5.70 -13.41 5.38
N ASN A 200 4.60 -14.13 5.21
CA ASN A 200 4.38 -14.98 4.05
C ASN A 200 3.58 -14.25 2.97
N LEU A 201 4.25 -13.65 1.99
CA LEU A 201 3.65 -12.93 0.86
C LEU A 201 3.56 -13.80 -0.41
N THR A 202 3.69 -15.12 -0.27
CA THR A 202 3.66 -16.06 -1.41
C THR A 202 2.33 -15.96 -2.17
N HIS A 203 2.38 -15.91 -3.50
CA HIS A 203 1.22 -15.72 -4.40
C HIS A 203 0.40 -14.45 -4.18
N SER A 204 0.91 -13.46 -3.44
CA SER A 204 0.16 -12.22 -3.20
C SER A 204 0.28 -11.26 -4.39
N ASN A 205 -0.76 -10.45 -4.59
CA ASN A 205 -0.69 -9.31 -5.51
C ASN A 205 -0.20 -8.09 -4.73
N LEU A 206 1.02 -7.63 -5.02
CA LEU A 206 1.65 -6.48 -4.39
C LEU A 206 1.82 -5.34 -5.40
N GLN A 207 1.02 -5.29 -6.46
CA GLN A 207 1.14 -4.26 -7.49
C GLN A 207 1.00 -2.85 -6.90
N GLY A 208 1.94 -1.97 -7.22
CA GLY A 208 1.85 -0.54 -6.91
C GLY A 208 1.96 -0.19 -5.43
N ILE A 209 2.47 -1.08 -4.56
CA ILE A 209 2.60 -0.75 -3.13
C ILE A 209 3.62 0.37 -2.89
N GLN A 210 3.38 1.11 -1.82
CA GLN A 210 4.38 1.99 -1.20
C GLN A 210 5.01 1.26 -0.03
N ALA A 211 6.31 0.96 -0.12
CA ALA A 211 7.03 0.19 0.87
C ALA A 211 8.34 0.87 1.29
N LEU A 212 8.31 2.20 1.41
CA LEU A 212 9.47 3.01 1.82
C LEU A 212 9.86 2.64 3.26
N GLY A 213 11.14 2.38 3.54
CA GLY A 213 11.61 2.00 4.88
C GLY A 213 11.02 0.70 5.43
N THR A 214 10.41 -0.14 4.57
CA THR A 214 9.72 -1.35 5.06
C THR A 214 10.71 -2.47 5.33
N ASN A 215 10.51 -3.17 6.45
CA ASN A 215 11.31 -4.33 6.79
C ASN A 215 10.70 -5.62 6.22
N PHE A 216 11.29 -6.18 5.17
CA PHE A 216 10.92 -7.49 4.61
C PHE A 216 11.95 -8.59 4.92
N GLN A 217 12.75 -8.44 5.98
CA GLN A 217 13.73 -9.45 6.37
C GLN A 217 13.07 -10.83 6.51
N ARG A 218 13.64 -11.85 5.86
CA ARG A 218 13.15 -13.24 5.89
C ARG A 218 11.71 -13.43 5.38
N ALA A 219 11.13 -12.42 4.73
CA ALA A 219 9.79 -12.55 4.14
C ALA A 219 9.82 -13.47 2.91
N LYS A 220 8.69 -14.11 2.63
CA LYS A 220 8.53 -15.04 1.50
C LYS A 220 7.79 -14.36 0.35
N PHE A 221 8.38 -14.35 -0.85
CA PHE A 221 7.84 -13.66 -2.02
C PHE A 221 7.57 -14.57 -3.22
N THR A 222 7.75 -15.89 -3.09
CA THR A 222 7.57 -16.79 -4.24
C THR A 222 6.19 -16.58 -4.88
N ALA A 223 6.18 -16.37 -6.19
CA ALA A 223 5.01 -16.08 -7.01
C ALA A 223 4.27 -14.78 -6.68
N ALA A 224 4.85 -13.85 -5.92
CA ALA A 224 4.26 -12.54 -5.70
C ALA A 224 4.40 -11.63 -6.94
N CYS A 225 3.40 -10.77 -7.17
CA CYS A 225 3.49 -9.72 -8.18
C CYS A 225 4.06 -8.44 -7.57
N ILE A 226 5.20 -7.97 -8.07
CA ILE A 226 5.89 -6.77 -7.57
C ILE A 226 5.93 -5.60 -8.56
N GLU A 227 4.99 -5.60 -9.51
CA GLU A 227 4.85 -4.55 -10.50
C GLU A 227 4.69 -3.17 -9.83
N HIS A 228 5.40 -2.15 -10.31
CA HIS A 228 5.28 -0.75 -9.85
C HIS A 228 5.53 -0.51 -8.35
N TRP A 229 6.34 -1.33 -7.70
CA TRP A 229 6.76 -1.10 -6.32
C TRP A 229 7.48 0.23 -6.12
N ARG A 230 7.14 0.93 -5.03
CA ARG A 230 7.87 2.11 -4.56
C ARG A 230 8.64 1.76 -3.29
N ILE A 231 9.96 1.66 -3.43
CA ILE A 231 10.92 1.29 -2.38
C ILE A 231 12.09 2.26 -2.37
N ASN A 232 12.83 2.33 -1.26
CA ASN A 232 14.00 3.19 -1.07
C ASN A 232 15.15 2.44 -0.36
N SER A 233 16.29 3.11 -0.17
CA SER A 233 17.49 2.56 0.47
C SER A 233 17.26 1.95 1.87
N ASP A 234 16.21 2.39 2.57
CA ASP A 234 15.86 1.92 3.92
C ASP A 234 14.99 0.66 3.88
N THR A 235 14.54 0.23 2.70
CA THR A 235 13.73 -0.97 2.53
C THR A 235 14.62 -2.21 2.59
N ARG A 236 14.37 -3.11 3.55
CA ARG A 236 15.25 -4.25 3.84
C ARG A 236 14.68 -5.56 3.31
N PHE A 237 15.52 -6.36 2.65
CA PHE A 237 15.14 -7.65 2.05
C PHE A 237 16.00 -8.82 2.53
N ASP A 238 16.80 -8.63 3.59
CA ASP A 238 17.81 -9.61 4.01
C ASP A 238 17.20 -10.98 4.30
N GLN A 239 17.81 -12.03 3.77
CA GLN A 239 17.38 -13.42 3.85
C GLN A 239 15.96 -13.68 3.29
N GLY A 240 15.46 -12.82 2.41
CA GLY A 240 14.18 -13.01 1.74
C GLY A 240 14.15 -14.30 0.92
N VAL A 241 13.06 -15.06 1.03
CA VAL A 241 12.88 -16.33 0.32
C VAL A 241 12.03 -16.09 -0.91
N CYS A 242 12.57 -16.37 -2.09
CA CYS A 242 11.85 -16.20 -3.33
C CYS A 242 12.43 -17.09 -4.42
N ASP A 243 11.62 -17.98 -4.99
CA ASP A 243 12.02 -18.79 -6.15
C ASP A 243 11.77 -18.05 -7.47
N TYR A 244 10.70 -17.27 -7.55
CA TYR A 244 10.35 -16.42 -8.70
C TYR A 244 9.32 -15.38 -8.29
N ILE A 245 9.21 -14.31 -9.06
CA ILE A 245 8.23 -13.23 -8.90
C ILE A 245 7.58 -12.91 -10.25
N PHE A 246 6.54 -12.09 -10.23
CA PHE A 246 6.00 -11.44 -11.43
C PHE A 246 6.35 -9.96 -11.43
N LEU A 247 6.92 -9.47 -12.53
CA LEU A 247 7.27 -8.05 -12.69
C LEU A 247 6.12 -7.22 -13.30
N GLN A 248 5.20 -7.91 -13.97
CA GLN A 248 3.91 -7.46 -14.48
C GLN A 248 3.02 -8.71 -14.64
N GLU A 249 1.73 -8.54 -14.87
CA GLU A 249 0.81 -9.66 -15.09
C GLU A 249 1.33 -10.62 -16.19
N GLY A 250 1.57 -11.88 -15.83
CA GLY A 250 2.08 -12.92 -16.73
C GLY A 250 3.60 -12.92 -16.97
N ASP A 251 4.35 -11.90 -16.51
CA ASP A 251 5.80 -11.80 -16.72
C ASP A 251 6.59 -12.34 -15.53
N ARG A 252 6.78 -13.67 -15.54
CA ARG A 252 7.54 -14.39 -14.51
C ARG A 252 9.04 -14.09 -14.63
N PHE A 253 9.67 -13.74 -13.52
CA PHE A 253 11.11 -13.61 -13.40
C PHE A 253 11.71 -14.57 -12.35
N PRO A 254 12.78 -15.33 -12.69
CA PRO A 254 13.30 -15.52 -14.03
C PRO A 254 12.30 -16.29 -14.89
N GLN A 255 12.34 -16.09 -16.21
CA GLN A 255 11.43 -16.78 -17.15
C GLN A 255 11.56 -18.32 -17.05
N ARG A 256 12.76 -18.83 -16.76
CA ARG A 256 13.03 -20.25 -16.45
C ARG A 256 13.98 -20.34 -15.25
N GLY A 257 13.87 -21.41 -14.46
CA GLY A 257 14.69 -21.62 -13.26
C GLY A 257 14.14 -20.94 -12.00
N GLN A 258 15.00 -20.80 -10.99
CA GLN A 258 14.68 -20.25 -9.67
C GLN A 258 15.72 -19.18 -9.27
N LEU A 259 15.25 -18.12 -8.60
CA LEU A 259 16.07 -17.26 -7.77
C LEU A 259 16.49 -18.09 -6.55
N SER A 260 17.78 -18.34 -6.39
CA SER A 260 18.30 -19.13 -5.26
C SER A 260 19.31 -18.31 -4.46
N GLY A 261 19.35 -18.55 -3.15
CA GLY A 261 20.22 -17.82 -2.23
C GLY A 261 20.00 -16.32 -2.27
N LEU A 262 21.08 -15.54 -2.38
CA LEU A 262 21.08 -14.08 -2.37
C LEU A 262 20.66 -13.44 -3.72
N ALA A 263 20.19 -14.23 -4.68
CA ALA A 263 19.81 -13.73 -6.00
C ALA A 263 18.62 -12.77 -5.95
N PHE A 264 17.63 -13.03 -5.07
CA PHE A 264 16.49 -12.15 -4.88
C PHE A 264 16.90 -10.82 -4.26
N GLU A 265 17.72 -10.84 -3.20
CA GLU A 265 18.28 -9.62 -2.60
C GLU A 265 19.06 -8.81 -3.64
N SER A 266 19.90 -9.47 -4.43
CA SER A 266 20.67 -8.81 -5.49
C SER A 266 19.76 -8.19 -6.56
N LEU A 267 18.64 -8.83 -6.89
CA LEU A 267 17.63 -8.29 -7.80
C LEU A 267 16.98 -7.04 -7.21
N MET A 268 16.54 -7.09 -5.95
CA MET A 268 15.92 -5.96 -5.27
C MET A 268 16.90 -4.80 -5.08
N GLN A 269 18.17 -5.09 -4.75
CA GLN A 269 19.24 -4.09 -4.67
C GLN A 269 19.50 -3.39 -6.01
N ARG A 270 19.38 -4.10 -7.15
CA ARG A 270 19.45 -3.46 -8.47
C ARG A 270 18.27 -2.52 -8.70
N THR A 271 17.05 -2.92 -8.33
CA THR A 271 15.88 -2.04 -8.40
C THR A 271 16.06 -0.80 -7.51
N LEU A 272 16.57 -1.00 -6.29
CA LEU A 272 16.95 0.06 -5.33
C LEU A 272 18.13 0.92 -5.78
N ALA A 273 18.84 0.57 -6.84
CA ALA A 273 19.89 1.38 -7.44
C ALA A 273 19.39 2.09 -8.71
N THR A 274 18.07 2.15 -8.95
CA THR A 274 17.51 2.80 -10.14
C THR A 274 16.45 3.85 -9.82
N VAL A 275 16.52 4.98 -10.52
CA VAL A 275 15.51 6.04 -10.57
C VAL A 275 14.93 6.10 -11.98
N LYS A 276 13.62 5.89 -12.14
CA LYS A 276 12.92 5.99 -13.43
C LYS A 276 12.40 7.40 -13.64
N LEU A 277 12.85 8.07 -14.70
CA LEU A 277 12.31 9.32 -15.18
C LEU A 277 11.38 9.06 -16.38
N SER A 278 10.21 9.69 -16.40
CA SER A 278 9.21 9.49 -17.45
C SER A 278 8.75 10.82 -18.05
N PHE A 279 8.75 10.93 -19.37
CA PHE A 279 8.45 12.17 -20.10
C PHE A 279 7.38 11.95 -21.18
N SER A 280 6.13 12.26 -20.82
CA SER A 280 4.94 11.98 -21.65
C SER A 280 4.85 12.79 -22.95
N TYR A 281 5.49 13.96 -23.02
CA TYR A 281 5.40 14.89 -24.17
C TYR A 281 6.73 15.02 -24.94
N GLY A 282 7.57 14.00 -24.85
CA GLY A 282 8.92 14.00 -25.38
C GLY A 282 9.94 14.65 -24.44
N LEU A 283 11.22 14.41 -24.72
CA LEU A 283 12.34 14.81 -23.87
C LEU A 283 13.15 15.94 -24.51
N ASN A 284 13.28 17.07 -23.82
CA ASN A 284 14.20 18.13 -24.25
C ASN A 284 15.62 17.78 -23.81
N TRP A 285 16.44 17.29 -24.74
CA TRP A 285 17.79 16.80 -24.46
C TRP A 285 18.74 17.86 -23.87
N TYR A 286 18.57 19.13 -24.22
CA TYR A 286 19.37 20.19 -23.62
C TYR A 286 19.01 20.41 -22.15
N ALA A 287 17.71 20.53 -21.85
CA ALA A 287 17.24 20.68 -20.48
C ALA A 287 17.58 19.45 -19.63
N PHE A 288 17.49 18.25 -20.22
CA PHE A 288 17.87 16.99 -19.59
C PHE A 288 19.35 16.95 -19.24
N ALA A 289 20.25 17.26 -20.17
CA ALA A 289 21.69 17.26 -19.92
C ALA A 289 22.10 18.28 -18.85
N GLN A 290 21.45 19.45 -18.82
CA GLN A 290 21.65 20.44 -17.77
C GLN A 290 21.16 19.94 -16.41
N ALA A 291 20.00 19.29 -16.39
CA ALA A 291 19.41 18.74 -15.18
C ALA A 291 20.28 17.63 -14.57
N ILE A 292 20.66 16.60 -15.36
CA ILE A 292 21.52 15.50 -14.90
C ILE A 292 22.80 16.04 -14.26
N ARG A 293 23.53 16.95 -14.93
CA ARG A 293 24.79 17.49 -14.38
C ARG A 293 24.58 18.20 -13.06
N ARG A 294 23.51 18.99 -12.96
CA ARG A 294 23.20 19.74 -11.74
C ARG A 294 22.82 18.79 -10.61
N THR A 295 21.98 17.79 -10.89
CA THR A 295 21.58 16.76 -9.92
C THR A 295 22.79 15.95 -9.44
N ASP A 296 23.69 15.57 -10.33
CA ASP A 296 24.92 14.84 -10.01
C ASP A 296 25.86 15.68 -9.12
N THR A 297 25.98 16.97 -9.42
CA THR A 297 26.76 17.92 -8.59
C THR A 297 26.14 18.14 -7.21
N GLN A 298 24.80 18.08 -7.11
CA GLN A 298 24.05 18.25 -5.86
C GLN A 298 23.97 16.95 -5.03
N ASN A 299 24.30 15.81 -5.63
CA ASN A 299 24.23 14.48 -5.03
C ASN A 299 25.49 13.66 -5.40
N PRO A 300 26.72 14.12 -5.06
CA PRO A 300 27.97 13.48 -5.48
C PRO A 300 28.10 12.02 -4.98
N GLU A 301 27.48 11.69 -3.85
CA GLU A 301 27.39 10.35 -3.29
C GLU A 301 26.50 9.39 -4.10
N ALA A 302 25.61 9.93 -4.94
CA ALA A 302 24.62 9.15 -5.65
C ALA A 302 25.14 8.44 -6.90
N GLN A 303 26.36 8.75 -7.37
CA GLN A 303 27.01 8.09 -8.52
C GLN A 303 26.06 7.94 -9.74
N ILE A 304 25.46 9.05 -10.15
CA ILE A 304 24.38 9.08 -11.15
C ILE A 304 24.95 8.65 -12.51
N SER A 305 24.33 7.64 -13.12
CA SER A 305 24.66 7.19 -14.47
C SER A 305 23.41 6.80 -15.24
N ILE A 306 23.38 7.05 -16.54
CA ILE A 306 22.24 6.63 -17.38
C ILE A 306 22.40 5.14 -17.66
N GLN A 307 21.42 4.36 -17.24
CA GLN A 307 21.38 2.91 -17.46
C GLN A 307 20.70 2.56 -18.78
N ASP A 308 19.55 3.17 -19.07
CA ASP A 308 18.78 2.88 -20.27
C ASP A 308 17.93 4.09 -20.70
N ILE A 309 17.65 4.17 -22.00
CA ILE A 309 16.74 5.14 -22.60
C ILE A 309 15.81 4.36 -23.53
N SER A 310 14.53 4.31 -23.17
CA SER A 310 13.52 3.59 -23.95
C SER A 310 12.42 4.52 -24.46
N HIS A 311 11.91 4.18 -25.64
CA HIS A 311 10.74 4.83 -26.23
C HIS A 311 9.53 3.92 -26.02
N THR A 312 8.47 4.48 -25.46
CA THR A 312 7.20 3.76 -25.32
C THR A 312 6.19 4.35 -26.30
N ILE A 313 5.48 3.49 -27.04
CA ILE A 313 4.54 3.86 -28.11
C ILE A 313 3.42 4.79 -27.58
N HIS A 314 3.12 4.72 -26.29
CA HIS A 314 2.02 5.46 -25.66
C HIS A 314 2.43 6.43 -24.53
N GLN A 315 3.67 6.41 -24.00
CA GLN A 315 4.07 7.21 -22.82
C GLN A 315 5.31 8.11 -23.03
N GLY A 316 5.79 8.27 -24.27
CA GLY A 316 6.93 9.14 -24.58
C GLY A 316 8.28 8.49 -24.25
N VAL A 317 9.22 9.27 -23.71
CA VAL A 317 10.61 8.82 -23.42
C VAL A 317 10.72 8.45 -21.94
N SER A 318 11.28 7.26 -21.65
CA SER A 318 11.67 6.88 -20.29
C SER A 318 13.19 6.75 -20.19
N VAL A 319 13.75 7.30 -19.11
CA VAL A 319 15.18 7.21 -18.81
C VAL A 319 15.35 6.53 -17.46
N LEU A 320 16.05 5.41 -17.45
CA LEU A 320 16.48 4.74 -16.22
C LEU A 320 17.84 5.27 -15.82
N ILE A 321 17.92 5.83 -14.62
CA ILE A 321 19.16 6.31 -14.02
C ILE A 321 19.60 5.28 -12.99
N ARG A 322 20.82 4.78 -13.10
CA ARG A 322 21.47 4.05 -12.02
C ARG A 322 22.11 5.03 -11.03
N THR A 323 21.93 4.72 -9.76
CA THR A 323 22.46 5.46 -8.61
C THR A 323 23.19 4.49 -7.68
N ALA A 324 23.90 5.02 -6.69
CA ALA A 324 24.38 4.21 -5.58
C ALA A 324 23.15 3.63 -4.83
N PRO A 325 23.16 2.35 -4.40
CA PRO A 325 22.01 1.72 -3.75
C PRO A 325 21.49 2.46 -2.51
N GLN A 326 22.38 3.16 -1.80
CA GLN A 326 22.09 3.95 -0.61
C GLN A 326 21.65 5.39 -0.90
N ALA A 327 21.55 5.79 -2.17
CA ALA A 327 21.24 7.17 -2.54
C ALA A 327 19.75 7.48 -2.32
N ASN A 328 19.43 8.72 -1.95
CA ASN A 328 18.05 9.14 -1.76
C ASN A 328 17.37 9.39 -3.12
N HIS A 329 16.64 8.40 -3.61
CA HIS A 329 16.01 8.42 -4.94
C HIS A 329 14.94 9.49 -5.10
N ASP A 330 14.12 9.75 -4.08
CA ASP A 330 13.09 10.78 -4.13
C ASP A 330 13.73 12.17 -4.20
N LYS A 331 14.80 12.40 -3.43
CA LYS A 331 15.61 13.63 -3.52
C LYS A 331 16.22 13.77 -4.91
N ILE A 332 16.84 12.72 -5.45
CA ILE A 332 17.46 12.74 -6.79
C ILE A 332 16.41 13.03 -7.86
N TYR A 333 15.26 12.36 -7.82
CA TYR A 333 14.14 12.61 -8.71
C TYR A 333 13.67 14.07 -8.60
N HIS A 334 13.45 14.55 -7.38
CA HIS A 334 12.97 15.91 -7.13
C HIS A 334 13.96 16.98 -7.60
N ASP A 335 15.24 16.86 -7.20
CA ASP A 335 16.34 17.73 -7.63
C ASP A 335 16.48 17.75 -9.16
N PHE A 336 16.36 16.57 -9.78
CA PHE A 336 16.33 16.43 -11.23
C PHE A 336 15.14 17.19 -11.85
N MET A 337 13.92 16.97 -11.37
CA MET A 337 12.72 17.59 -11.96
C MET A 337 12.76 19.13 -11.82
N ILE A 338 13.18 19.65 -10.66
CA ILE A 338 13.38 21.10 -10.47
C ILE A 338 14.43 21.63 -11.45
N SER A 339 15.55 20.93 -11.59
CA SER A 339 16.64 21.35 -12.48
C SER A 339 16.22 21.30 -13.95
N TYR A 340 15.43 20.31 -14.32
CA TYR A 340 14.88 20.13 -15.65
C TYR A 340 13.90 21.25 -16.02
N GLU A 341 12.94 21.57 -15.15
CA GLU A 341 11.99 22.67 -15.39
C GLU A 341 12.71 24.02 -15.53
N ARG A 342 13.70 24.29 -14.66
CA ARG A 342 14.53 25.51 -14.75
C ARG A 342 15.25 25.58 -16.10
N ALA A 343 15.91 24.51 -16.51
CA ALA A 343 16.64 24.46 -17.77
C ALA A 343 15.71 24.56 -18.98
N LEU A 344 14.52 23.96 -18.91
CA LEU A 344 13.49 24.05 -19.94
C LEU A 344 13.00 25.48 -20.11
N ASN A 345 12.69 26.18 -19.01
CA ASN A 345 12.26 27.58 -19.04
C ASN A 345 13.34 28.52 -19.56
N LEU A 346 14.60 28.31 -19.16
CA LEU A 346 15.75 29.04 -19.71
C LEU A 346 15.90 28.82 -21.22
N SER A 347 15.77 27.57 -21.69
CA SER A 347 15.86 27.26 -23.13
C SER A 347 14.77 27.97 -23.94
N ARG A 348 13.54 28.02 -23.41
CA ARG A 348 12.42 28.74 -24.02
C ARG A 348 12.64 30.25 -24.04
N ALA A 349 13.14 30.82 -22.95
CA ALA A 349 13.43 32.26 -22.85
C ALA A 349 14.55 32.69 -23.82
N VAL A 350 15.61 31.89 -23.96
CA VAL A 350 16.70 32.15 -24.93
C VAL A 350 16.19 32.06 -26.37
N GLN A 351 15.35 31.06 -26.68
CA GLN A 351 14.74 30.92 -28.01
C GLN A 351 13.76 32.07 -28.32
N ALA A 352 13.00 32.55 -27.34
CA ALA A 352 12.13 33.71 -27.50
C ALA A 352 12.91 35.01 -27.74
N ARG A 353 14.03 35.21 -27.03
CA ARG A 353 14.92 36.37 -27.26
C ARG A 353 15.57 36.37 -28.65
N ARG A 354 15.92 35.19 -29.18
CA ARG A 354 16.44 35.04 -30.57
C ARG A 354 15.40 35.32 -31.65
N ARG A 355 14.10 35.26 -31.33
CA ARG A 355 12.99 35.58 -32.24
C ARG A 355 12.51 37.02 -32.11
N SER A 356 13.08 37.82 -31.20
CA SER A 356 12.79 39.24 -31.09
C SER A 356 13.63 40.03 -32.11
N PRO A 357 13.09 41.02 -32.86
CA PRO A 357 13.81 41.69 -33.95
C PRO A 357 15.03 42.53 -33.52
N ASN A 358 15.29 42.69 -32.22
CA ASN A 358 16.25 43.66 -31.67
C ASN A 358 17.28 43.06 -30.69
N ALA A 359 17.65 41.78 -30.81
CA ALA A 359 18.71 41.23 -29.96
C ALA A 359 20.09 41.47 -30.60
N ASP A 360 20.76 42.53 -30.15
CA ASP A 360 22.16 42.82 -30.43
C ASP A 360 23.08 41.62 -30.16
N ARG A 361 24.12 41.51 -31.01
CA ARG A 361 25.07 40.40 -31.15
C ARG A 361 25.74 39.96 -29.85
N PRO A 362 26.02 38.65 -29.69
CA PRO A 362 27.12 38.21 -28.85
C PRO A 362 28.07 37.23 -29.57
N ASP A 363 29.21 37.75 -30.05
CA ASP A 363 30.38 37.01 -30.56
C ASP A 363 31.19 36.32 -29.43
N GLN A 364 30.55 35.73 -28.41
CA GLN A 364 31.27 35.07 -27.31
C GLN A 364 30.71 33.71 -26.86
N LEU A 365 29.76 33.11 -27.59
CA LEU A 365 29.22 31.78 -27.25
C LEU A 365 29.49 30.68 -28.29
N LEU A 366 30.13 31.01 -29.43
CA LEU A 366 30.45 30.01 -30.45
C LEU A 366 31.66 29.13 -30.06
N ASP A 367 32.61 29.66 -29.30
CA ASP A 367 33.81 28.92 -28.87
C ASP A 367 33.53 27.89 -27.77
N HIS A 368 32.47 28.04 -26.98
CA HIS A 368 32.12 27.05 -25.95
C HIS A 368 31.27 25.89 -26.46
N VAL A 369 30.59 26.04 -27.61
CA VAL A 369 29.74 25.00 -28.21
C VAL A 369 30.55 24.02 -29.06
N LEU A 370 31.66 24.46 -29.67
CA LEU A 370 32.48 23.60 -30.51
C LEU A 370 33.41 22.65 -29.72
N THR A 371 33.70 22.95 -28.45
CA THR A 371 34.59 22.12 -27.62
C THR A 371 33.89 20.86 -27.07
N ILE A 372 32.56 20.88 -26.88
CA ILE A 372 31.82 19.76 -26.27
C ILE A 372 31.43 18.69 -27.31
N SER A 373 31.31 19.03 -28.60
CA SER A 373 30.96 18.07 -29.66
C SER A 373 32.11 17.09 -30.00
N LYS A 374 33.36 17.42 -29.62
CA LYS A 374 34.53 16.57 -29.88
C LYS A 374 34.78 15.47 -28.84
N HIS A 375 34.05 15.42 -27.73
CA HIS A 375 34.24 14.37 -26.71
C HIS A 375 33.13 13.29 -26.68
N LEU A 376 32.06 13.45 -27.45
CA LEU A 376 30.97 12.45 -27.53
C LEU A 376 30.96 11.64 -28.84
N SER A 377 31.89 11.87 -29.76
CA SER A 377 31.95 11.21 -31.08
C SER A 377 33.03 10.12 -31.21
N HIS A 378 33.72 9.76 -30.12
CA HIS A 378 34.66 8.62 -30.10
C HIS A 378 34.29 7.59 -29.03
N SER A 379 33.12 6.96 -29.21
CA SER A 379 32.96 5.56 -28.82
C SER A 379 32.32 4.81 -30.00
N HIS A 380 33.03 3.81 -30.50
CA HIS A 380 32.73 3.05 -31.70
C HIS A 380 31.35 2.39 -31.63
N ILE A 381 30.46 2.76 -32.55
CA ILE A 381 29.38 1.90 -33.02
C ILE A 381 29.82 1.37 -34.39
N GLN A 382 30.40 0.17 -34.42
CA GLN A 382 30.46 -0.62 -35.65
C GLN A 382 29.08 -1.25 -35.88
N HIS A 383 28.22 -0.58 -36.66
CA HIS A 383 27.05 -1.23 -37.25
C HIS A 383 27.43 -1.91 -38.55
N GLY A 384 27.35 -3.25 -38.54
CA GLY A 384 27.39 -4.08 -39.74
C GLY A 384 26.30 -3.68 -40.73
N ARG A 385 26.69 -3.58 -42.01
CA ARG A 385 25.78 -3.32 -43.12
C ARG A 385 24.78 -4.46 -43.32
N PRO A 386 23.53 -4.17 -43.72
CA PRO A 386 22.58 -5.19 -44.13
C PRO A 386 23.00 -5.79 -45.49
N ARG A 387 23.14 -7.12 -45.55
CA ARG A 387 23.33 -7.85 -46.81
C ARG A 387 22.07 -7.75 -47.65
N ARG A 388 22.22 -7.31 -48.90
CA ARG A 388 21.24 -7.44 -49.97
C ARG A 388 21.07 -8.91 -50.33
N SER A 389 19.83 -9.36 -50.49
CA SER A 389 19.47 -10.62 -51.16
C SER A 389 19.87 -10.56 -52.64
N PRO A 390 20.46 -11.62 -53.22
CA PRO A 390 20.53 -11.81 -54.67
C PRO A 390 19.38 -12.72 -55.18
N PRO A 391 19.14 -12.74 -56.51
CA PRO A 391 17.87 -13.14 -57.13
C PRO A 391 17.75 -14.65 -57.42
N ASP A 392 16.55 -15.04 -57.84
CA ASP A 392 16.06 -16.37 -58.17
C ASP A 392 16.88 -17.19 -59.19
N LEU A 393 16.93 -18.51 -58.90
CA LEU A 393 16.85 -19.69 -59.79
C LEU A 393 18.06 -20.02 -60.73
N PRO A 394 18.25 -21.30 -61.15
CA PRO A 394 17.29 -22.42 -61.24
C PRO A 394 17.42 -23.54 -60.21
#